data_AF-A0A350EYN5-F1
#
_entry.id   AF-A0A350EYN5-F1
#
_cell.length_a   1.000
_cell.length_b   1.000
_cell.length_c   1.000
_cell.angle_alpha   90.00
_cell.angle_beta   90.00
_cell.angle_gamma   90.00
#
_symmetry.space_group_name_H-M   'P 1'
#
loop_
_entity.id
_entity.type
_entity.pdbx_description
1 polymer ?
#
loop_
_entity_poly.entity_id
_entity_poly.type
_entity_poly.pdbx_seq_one_letter_code
_entity_poly.pdbx_strand_id
1 'polypeptide(L)'
;MPSAATGTMPRPPLDRIAYLAGKGNPHAAVSRLMQPVLHFLLIGFLLATSQTWAAVDVATVRAEAARWRAEKRTIDLHMHIEAKEERYQRALKIMDEAGIGIGVNLSGGTVTRPADGGSSEFERHKALADRVAPGRFLLYFNLDYRGWDEPDWTERAVKQVEEAHRLGAAGLKEYKRLGLYLRDGAGELIKIDDPKL
;
A
#
# COMPACT_ATOMS: atom_id res chain seq x y z
N MET A 1 -2.03 -18.02 48.16
CA MET A 1 -3.29 -18.35 48.85
C MET A 1 -4.05 -17.05 49.07
N PRO A 2 -5.33 -16.90 48.69
CA PRO A 2 -6.19 -17.67 47.77
C PRO A 2 -6.63 -16.80 46.55
N SER A 3 -7.39 -17.19 45.53
CA SER A 3 -7.84 -18.47 44.92
C SER A 3 -8.46 -18.09 43.56
N ALA A 4 -8.26 -18.92 42.55
CA ALA A 4 -8.96 -18.86 41.25
C ALA A 4 -10.39 -19.43 41.36
N ALA A 5 -11.27 -19.08 40.41
CA ALA A 5 -12.28 -20.00 39.86
C ALA A 5 -12.99 -19.41 38.63
N THR A 6 -12.73 -20.03 37.49
CA THR A 6 -13.48 -19.98 36.22
C THR A 6 -14.82 -20.70 36.38
N GLY A 7 -15.92 -20.05 36.01
CA GLY A 7 -17.27 -20.63 36.03
C GLY A 7 -17.68 -21.20 34.68
N THR A 8 -17.80 -22.52 34.59
CA THR A 8 -18.42 -23.26 33.48
C THR A 8 -19.89 -23.56 33.81
N MET A 9 -20.81 -23.25 32.89
CA MET A 9 -22.24 -23.52 33.03
C MET A 9 -22.60 -24.96 32.61
N PRO A 10 -23.44 -25.68 33.38
CA PRO A 10 -23.82 -27.06 33.07
C PRO A 10 -25.00 -27.16 32.07
N ARG A 11 -24.96 -28.18 31.21
CA ARG A 11 -26.03 -28.58 30.28
C ARG A 11 -27.17 -29.32 31.01
N PRO A 12 -28.43 -29.18 30.58
CA PRO A 12 -29.53 -29.98 31.13
C PRO A 12 -29.60 -31.39 30.50
N PRO A 13 -30.18 -32.37 31.23
CA PRO A 13 -30.19 -33.77 30.83
C PRO A 13 -31.30 -34.11 29.84
N LEU A 14 -31.04 -35.16 29.05
CA LEU A 14 -31.99 -35.83 28.18
C LEU A 14 -32.80 -36.88 28.95
N ASP A 15 -33.96 -37.19 28.37
CA ASP A 15 -34.85 -38.33 28.61
C ASP A 15 -35.97 -38.13 29.65
N ARG A 16 -37.23 -38.04 29.18
CA ARG A 16 -38.14 -39.22 29.15
C ARG A 16 -39.58 -38.92 28.69
N ILE A 17 -40.04 -39.86 27.86
CA ILE A 17 -41.41 -40.39 27.71
C ILE A 17 -42.31 -39.80 26.62
N ALA A 18 -42.56 -40.71 25.67
CA ALA A 18 -43.47 -40.68 24.55
C ALA A 18 -44.94 -40.87 24.94
N TYR A 19 -45.78 -40.64 23.93
CA TYR A 19 -46.98 -41.40 23.54
C TYR A 19 -48.24 -40.53 23.52
N LEU A 20 -48.74 -40.27 22.31
CA LEU A 20 -50.09 -40.68 21.91
C LEU A 20 -50.22 -40.58 20.38
N ALA A 21 -50.61 -41.71 19.80
CA ALA A 21 -50.78 -41.94 18.39
C ALA A 21 -52.07 -41.32 17.83
N GLY A 22 -52.08 -41.11 16.52
CA GLY A 22 -53.29 -41.27 15.71
C GLY A 22 -53.91 -39.99 15.17
N LYS A 23 -53.52 -39.63 13.94
CA LYS A 23 -54.43 -39.30 12.82
C LYS A 23 -53.58 -39.15 11.55
N GLY A 24 -53.95 -39.89 10.51
CA GLY A 24 -53.22 -39.96 9.26
C GLY A 24 -53.05 -38.60 8.61
N ASN A 25 -51.81 -38.27 8.23
CA ASN A 25 -51.50 -37.06 7.50
C ASN A 25 -51.46 -37.39 6.00
N PRO A 26 -52.37 -36.85 5.15
CA PRO A 26 -52.39 -37.09 3.71
C PRO A 26 -51.18 -36.53 2.95
N HIS A 27 -50.23 -35.87 3.62
CA HIS A 27 -49.04 -35.29 3.00
C HIS A 27 -47.91 -36.28 2.66
N ALA A 28 -48.00 -37.56 3.05
CA ALA A 28 -46.91 -38.52 2.81
C ALA A 28 -46.77 -39.00 1.35
N ALA A 29 -47.76 -38.76 0.49
CA ALA A 29 -47.74 -39.26 -0.90
C ALA A 29 -47.02 -38.32 -1.89
N VAL A 30 -46.78 -37.05 -1.54
CA VAL A 30 -46.18 -36.07 -2.48
C VAL A 30 -44.64 -36.08 -2.42
N SER A 31 -44.02 -36.70 -1.41
CA SER A 31 -42.57 -36.56 -1.18
C SER A 31 -41.68 -37.48 -2.01
N ARG A 32 -42.21 -38.53 -2.67
CA ARG A 32 -41.38 -39.53 -3.38
C ARG A 32 -41.16 -39.25 -4.87
N LEU A 33 -41.90 -38.31 -5.47
CA LEU A 33 -41.71 -37.96 -6.89
C LEU A 33 -40.87 -36.68 -7.10
N MET A 34 -40.71 -35.83 -6.08
CA MET A 34 -39.96 -34.56 -6.18
C MET A 34 -38.50 -34.64 -5.71
N GLN A 35 -38.07 -35.74 -5.11
CA GLN A 35 -36.68 -35.90 -4.64
C GLN A 35 -35.64 -36.07 -5.76
N PRO A 36 -35.85 -36.85 -6.84
CA PRO A 36 -34.82 -36.96 -7.89
C PRO A 36 -34.68 -35.66 -8.71
N VAL A 37 -35.78 -34.91 -8.92
CA VAL A 37 -35.77 -33.64 -9.66
C VAL A 37 -34.99 -32.56 -8.89
N LEU A 38 -35.14 -32.50 -7.56
CA LEU A 38 -34.41 -31.55 -6.72
C LEU A 38 -32.91 -31.86 -6.64
N HIS A 39 -32.51 -33.14 -6.68
CA HIS A 39 -31.09 -33.53 -6.72
C HIS A 39 -30.43 -33.25 -8.08
N PHE A 40 -31.14 -33.48 -9.20
CA PHE A 40 -30.64 -33.11 -10.53
C PHE A 40 -30.52 -31.58 -10.70
N LEU A 41 -31.46 -30.81 -10.13
CA LEU A 41 -31.37 -29.34 -10.12
C LEU A 41 -30.24 -28.82 -9.23
N LEU A 42 -29.98 -29.43 -8.06
CA LEU A 42 -28.85 -29.02 -7.20
C LEU A 42 -27.49 -29.43 -7.77
N ILE A 43 -27.36 -30.60 -8.40
CA ILE A 43 -26.13 -31.02 -9.09
C ILE A 43 -25.89 -30.16 -10.34
N GLY A 44 -26.94 -29.86 -11.11
CA GLY A 44 -26.87 -28.94 -12.24
C GLY A 44 -26.49 -27.52 -11.82
N PHE A 45 -26.98 -27.04 -10.68
CA PHE A 45 -26.62 -25.75 -10.10
C PHE A 45 -25.16 -25.72 -9.60
N LEU A 46 -24.68 -26.79 -8.94
CA LEU A 46 -23.28 -26.92 -8.52
C LEU A 46 -22.31 -27.01 -9.71
N LEU A 47 -22.65 -27.74 -10.78
CA LEU A 47 -21.85 -27.74 -12.01
C LEU A 47 -21.90 -26.38 -12.75
N ALA A 48 -23.04 -25.67 -12.73
CA ALA A 48 -23.14 -24.35 -13.34
C ALA A 48 -22.34 -23.27 -12.56
N THR A 49 -22.22 -23.41 -11.23
CA THR A 49 -21.38 -22.50 -10.42
C THR A 49 -19.88 -22.83 -10.45
N SER A 50 -19.49 -23.99 -10.98
CA SER A 50 -18.07 -24.35 -11.15
C SER A 50 -17.41 -23.61 -12.33
N GLN A 51 -18.20 -22.94 -13.17
CA GLN A 51 -17.72 -22.11 -14.27
C GLN A 51 -17.98 -20.64 -13.97
N THR A 52 -17.05 -19.98 -13.29
CA THR A 52 -16.53 -18.62 -13.62
C THR A 52 -15.59 -18.13 -12.51
N TRP A 53 -14.63 -18.95 -12.11
CA TRP A 53 -13.29 -18.38 -12.00
C TRP A 53 -12.72 -18.61 -13.39
N ALA A 54 -13.13 -17.77 -14.35
CA ALA A 54 -12.45 -17.76 -15.64
C ALA A 54 -10.99 -17.47 -15.27
N ALA A 55 -10.13 -18.49 -15.38
CA ALA A 55 -8.70 -18.31 -15.20
C ALA A 55 -8.34 -17.13 -16.09
N VAL A 56 -7.94 -16.02 -15.47
CA VAL A 56 -7.63 -14.80 -16.22
C VAL A 56 -6.62 -15.23 -17.28
N ASP A 57 -7.01 -15.11 -18.54
CA ASP A 57 -6.19 -15.59 -19.63
C ASP A 57 -4.87 -14.80 -19.62
N VAL A 58 -3.77 -15.52 -19.42
CA VAL A 58 -2.43 -14.95 -19.35
C VAL A 58 -2.11 -14.17 -20.62
N ALA A 59 -2.63 -14.60 -21.79
CA ALA A 59 -2.44 -13.87 -23.03
C ALA A 59 -3.15 -12.51 -23.01
N THR A 60 -4.39 -12.46 -22.51
CA THR A 60 -5.15 -11.22 -22.30
C THR A 60 -4.41 -10.24 -21.37
N VAL A 61 -3.91 -10.71 -20.22
CA VAL A 61 -3.13 -9.86 -19.28
C VAL A 61 -1.87 -9.33 -19.92
N ARG A 62 -1.15 -10.17 -20.69
CA ARG A 62 0.06 -9.75 -21.39
C ARG A 62 -0.23 -8.72 -22.47
N ALA A 63 -1.31 -8.87 -23.23
CA ALA A 63 -1.73 -7.91 -24.23
C ALA A 63 -2.08 -6.56 -23.59
N GLU A 64 -2.80 -6.56 -22.46
CA GLU A 64 -3.10 -5.35 -21.71
C GLU A 64 -1.82 -4.68 -21.17
N ALA A 65 -0.92 -5.45 -20.56
CA ALA A 65 0.35 -4.92 -20.05
C ALA A 65 1.23 -4.36 -21.18
N ALA A 66 1.21 -4.97 -22.37
CA ALA A 66 1.89 -4.44 -23.55
C ALA A 66 1.28 -3.11 -24.00
N ARG A 67 -0.07 -3.02 -24.02
CA ARG A 67 -0.78 -1.77 -24.31
C ARG A 67 -0.41 -0.67 -23.30
N TRP A 68 -0.40 -0.96 -22.00
CA TRP A 68 -0.03 0.03 -20.98
C TRP A 68 1.40 0.54 -21.15
N ARG A 69 2.35 -0.33 -21.53
CA ARG A 69 3.73 0.09 -21.83
C ARG A 69 3.79 0.97 -23.08
N ALA A 70 3.09 0.60 -24.15
CA ALA A 70 3.02 1.39 -25.37
C ALA A 70 2.39 2.77 -25.15
N GLU A 71 1.34 2.83 -24.30
CA GLU A 71 0.67 4.06 -23.87
C GLU A 71 1.42 4.81 -22.76
N LYS A 72 2.56 4.28 -22.28
CA LYS A 72 3.35 4.80 -21.16
C LYS A 72 2.51 5.07 -19.89
N ARG A 73 1.62 4.15 -19.54
CA ARG A 73 0.73 4.22 -18.37
C ARG A 73 1.33 3.68 -17.08
N THR A 74 2.52 3.10 -17.16
CA THR A 74 3.23 2.55 -15.99
C THR A 74 3.88 3.68 -15.20
N ILE A 75 3.71 3.66 -13.88
CA ILE A 75 4.40 4.54 -12.93
C ILE A 75 5.37 3.69 -12.12
N ASP A 76 6.64 4.07 -12.13
CA ASP A 76 7.64 3.50 -11.21
C ASP A 76 7.70 4.39 -9.96
N LEU A 77 7.36 3.83 -8.80
CA LEU A 77 7.30 4.55 -7.53
C LEU A 77 8.66 4.66 -6.83
N HIS A 78 9.70 3.97 -7.31
CA HIS A 78 10.96 3.83 -6.59
C HIS A 78 12.17 3.98 -7.51
N MET A 79 12.59 5.23 -7.72
CA MET A 79 13.85 5.55 -8.39
C MET A 79 14.84 6.27 -7.48
N HIS A 80 16.12 6.12 -7.79
CA HIS A 80 17.22 6.88 -7.18
C HIS A 80 18.08 7.47 -8.29
N ILE A 81 17.68 8.64 -8.79
CA ILE A 81 18.41 9.37 -9.83
C ILE A 81 19.17 10.53 -9.18
N GLU A 82 20.49 10.48 -9.29
CA GLU A 82 21.35 11.59 -8.89
C GLU A 82 21.07 12.81 -9.79
N ALA A 83 21.08 14.02 -9.24
CA ALA A 83 20.83 15.24 -10.02
C ALA A 83 22.03 15.68 -10.87
N LYS A 84 22.24 14.91 -11.93
CA LYS A 84 23.11 15.21 -13.04
C LYS A 84 22.32 15.05 -14.32
N GLU A 85 22.56 15.93 -15.27
CA GLU A 85 21.80 15.96 -16.52
C GLU A 85 21.91 14.63 -17.27
N GLU A 86 23.12 14.07 -17.36
CA GLU A 86 23.37 12.81 -18.05
C GLU A 86 22.68 11.61 -17.37
N ARG A 87 22.45 11.71 -16.05
CA ARG A 87 21.73 10.67 -15.28
C ARG A 87 20.24 10.72 -15.56
N TYR A 88 19.63 11.90 -15.60
CA TYR A 88 18.23 12.06 -15.98
C TYR A 88 17.98 11.68 -17.44
N GLN A 89 18.87 12.07 -18.37
CA GLN A 89 18.78 11.66 -19.78
C GLN A 89 18.86 10.13 -19.94
N ARG A 90 19.79 9.49 -19.23
CA ARG A 90 19.89 8.02 -19.23
C ARG A 90 18.63 7.37 -18.66
N ALA A 91 18.11 7.88 -17.55
CA ALA A 91 16.89 7.36 -16.93
C ALA A 91 15.69 7.49 -17.88
N LEU A 92 15.53 8.63 -18.54
CA LEU A 92 14.47 8.88 -19.51
C LEU A 92 14.50 7.86 -20.66
N LYS A 93 15.69 7.58 -21.22
CA LYS A 93 15.86 6.56 -22.26
C LYS A 93 15.41 5.17 -21.78
N ILE A 94 15.85 4.76 -20.59
CA ILE A 94 15.47 3.46 -20.01
C ILE A 94 13.96 3.39 -19.75
N MET A 95 13.37 4.47 -19.23
CA MET A 95 11.93 4.56 -19.00
C MET A 95 11.14 4.41 -20.30
N ASP A 96 11.59 5.08 -21.37
CA ASP A 96 10.94 4.98 -22.67
C ASP A 96 11.03 3.57 -23.27
N GLU A 97 12.19 2.92 -23.16
CA GLU A 97 12.38 1.52 -23.58
C GLU A 97 11.54 0.53 -22.75
N ALA A 98 11.33 0.81 -21.45
CA ALA A 98 10.55 -0.02 -20.54
C ALA A 98 9.02 0.26 -20.58
N GLY A 99 8.59 1.34 -21.25
CA GLY A 99 7.19 1.76 -21.24
C GLY A 99 6.73 2.40 -19.92
N ILE A 100 7.64 3.06 -19.21
CA ILE A 100 7.38 3.81 -17.98
C ILE A 100 7.07 5.27 -18.33
N GLY A 101 5.87 5.72 -17.99
CA GLY A 101 5.44 7.10 -18.19
C GLY A 101 6.03 8.05 -17.16
N ILE A 102 5.89 7.71 -15.88
CA ILE A 102 6.31 8.57 -14.76
C ILE A 102 7.26 7.79 -13.86
N GLY A 103 8.38 8.41 -13.51
CA GLY A 103 9.28 7.93 -12.48
C GLY A 103 9.20 8.79 -11.22
N VAL A 104 9.01 8.17 -10.06
CA VAL A 104 9.08 8.83 -8.76
C VAL A 104 10.50 8.69 -8.22
N ASN A 105 11.26 9.78 -8.26
CA ASN A 105 12.61 9.83 -7.74
C ASN A 105 12.59 10.15 -6.24
N LEU A 106 13.04 9.19 -5.43
CA LEU A 106 13.08 9.27 -3.98
C LEU A 106 14.31 10.02 -3.45
N SER A 107 15.22 10.40 -4.35
CA SER A 107 16.44 11.15 -4.05
C SER A 107 16.28 12.65 -4.33
N GLY A 108 15.16 13.26 -3.95
CA GLY A 108 14.93 14.70 -4.16
C GLY A 108 15.84 15.60 -3.31
N GLY A 109 16.37 15.11 -2.18
CA GLY A 109 17.20 15.92 -1.29
C GLY A 109 16.39 16.76 -0.31
N THR A 110 17.07 17.60 0.46
CA THR A 110 16.46 18.46 1.47
C THR A 110 16.03 19.81 0.89
N VAL A 111 15.02 20.44 1.52
CA VAL A 111 14.63 21.84 1.22
C VAL A 111 15.41 22.85 2.05
N THR A 112 16.27 22.40 2.97
CA THR A 112 17.09 23.28 3.78
C THR A 112 18.09 24.02 2.90
N ARG A 113 18.09 25.35 3.00
CA ARG A 113 19.02 26.19 2.23
C ARG A 113 20.42 26.17 2.85
N PRO A 114 21.48 26.24 2.03
CA PRO A 114 22.83 26.49 2.50
C PRO A 114 22.96 27.88 3.14
N ALA A 115 24.00 28.06 3.96
CA ALA A 115 24.23 29.30 4.71
C ALA A 115 24.54 30.51 3.82
N ASP A 116 25.00 30.28 2.59
CA ASP A 116 25.24 31.32 1.59
C ASP A 116 23.96 31.82 0.90
N GLY A 117 22.79 31.28 1.28
CA GLY A 117 21.49 31.68 0.74
C GLY A 117 21.15 31.07 -0.63
N GLY A 118 21.95 30.13 -1.12
CA GLY A 118 21.69 29.44 -2.38
C GLY A 118 20.41 28.58 -2.40
N SER A 119 20.13 28.00 -3.56
CA SER A 119 19.06 27.01 -3.71
C SER A 119 19.36 25.75 -2.89
N SER A 120 18.33 25.21 -2.26
CA SER A 120 18.36 23.89 -1.60
C SER A 120 18.65 22.76 -2.58
N GLU A 121 18.97 21.57 -2.06
CA GLU A 121 19.18 20.38 -2.90
C GLU A 121 17.93 20.05 -3.72
N PHE A 122 16.76 20.10 -3.07
CA PHE A 122 15.48 19.84 -3.69
C PHE A 122 15.18 20.80 -4.84
N GLU A 123 15.38 22.12 -4.65
CA GLU A 123 15.17 23.10 -5.72
C GLU A 123 16.05 22.82 -6.93
N ARG A 124 17.33 22.50 -6.71
CA ARG A 124 18.26 22.17 -7.80
C ARG A 124 17.85 20.89 -8.53
N HIS A 125 17.44 19.86 -7.78
CA HIS A 125 16.97 18.59 -8.34
C HIS A 125 15.69 18.76 -9.16
N LYS A 126 14.72 19.51 -8.61
CA LYS A 126 13.44 19.82 -9.25
C LYS A 126 13.63 20.61 -10.53
N ALA A 127 14.41 21.69 -10.48
CA ALA A 127 14.70 22.51 -11.66
C ALA A 127 15.40 21.70 -12.76
N LEU A 128 16.33 20.82 -12.40
CA LEU A 128 17.00 19.95 -13.36
C LEU A 128 16.03 18.93 -13.98
N ALA A 129 15.23 18.23 -13.17
CA ALA A 129 14.27 17.24 -13.63
C ALA A 129 13.22 17.88 -14.57
N ASP A 130 12.66 19.01 -14.18
CA ASP A 130 11.68 19.76 -14.97
C ASP A 130 12.26 20.25 -16.30
N ARG A 131 13.54 20.66 -16.31
CA ARG A 131 14.22 21.10 -17.53
C ARG A 131 14.53 19.95 -18.47
N VAL A 132 15.08 18.84 -17.96
CA VAL A 132 15.57 17.72 -18.77
C VAL A 132 14.42 16.86 -19.30
N ALA A 133 13.39 16.65 -18.48
CA ALA A 133 12.28 15.77 -18.82
C ALA A 133 10.96 16.27 -18.18
N PRO A 134 10.38 17.38 -18.67
CA PRO A 134 9.17 17.98 -18.12
C PRO A 134 8.05 16.94 -17.94
N GLY A 135 7.51 16.85 -16.72
CA GLY A 135 6.39 15.95 -16.40
C GLY A 135 6.71 14.45 -16.38
N ARG A 136 7.98 14.04 -16.57
CA ARG A 136 8.38 12.62 -16.55
C ARG A 136 8.87 12.16 -15.18
N PHE A 137 9.27 13.08 -14.32
CA PHE A 137 9.75 12.78 -12.98
C PHE A 137 8.94 13.52 -11.93
N LEU A 138 8.46 12.76 -10.94
CA LEU A 138 8.00 13.29 -9.66
C LEU A 138 9.11 13.13 -8.63
N LEU A 139 9.23 14.06 -7.69
CA LEU A 139 10.30 14.04 -6.69
C LEU A 139 9.71 13.92 -5.29
N TYR A 140 10.26 13.02 -4.50
CA TYR A 140 10.03 13.00 -3.06
C TYR A 140 11.17 13.74 -2.38
N PHE A 141 10.84 14.62 -1.44
CA PHE A 141 11.84 15.30 -0.62
C PHE A 141 12.29 14.43 0.55
N ASN A 142 13.42 14.81 1.16
CA ASN A 142 13.96 14.16 2.33
C ASN A 142 14.01 15.14 3.50
N LEU A 143 13.57 14.71 4.69
CA LEU A 143 13.54 15.56 5.88
C LEU A 143 14.97 15.81 6.40
N ASP A 144 15.26 17.01 6.85
CA ASP A 144 16.50 17.35 7.53
C ASP A 144 16.32 17.29 9.05
N TYR A 145 17.07 16.42 9.71
CA TYR A 145 16.98 16.17 11.16
C TYR A 145 17.93 17.06 11.98
N ARG A 146 18.69 17.96 11.36
CA ARG A 146 19.60 18.85 12.10
C ARG A 146 18.87 19.62 13.20
N GLY A 147 19.52 19.72 14.36
CA GLY A 147 18.98 20.36 15.55
C GLY A 147 17.82 19.60 16.18
N TRP A 148 17.83 18.27 16.13
CA TRP A 148 16.80 17.39 16.74
C TRP A 148 16.46 17.76 18.19
N ASP A 149 17.47 18.10 18.98
CA ASP A 149 17.30 18.42 20.41
C ASP A 149 16.77 19.84 20.66
N GLU A 150 16.72 20.69 19.62
CA GLU A 150 16.18 22.04 19.76
C GLU A 150 14.67 21.99 20.02
N PRO A 151 14.15 22.87 20.90
CA PRO A 151 12.75 22.82 21.34
C PRO A 151 11.75 23.08 20.21
N ASP A 152 12.15 23.79 19.15
CA ASP A 152 11.33 24.12 17.98
C ASP A 152 11.58 23.18 16.78
N TRP A 153 12.21 22.01 17.01
CA TRP A 153 12.55 21.09 15.91
C TRP A 153 11.31 20.63 15.13
N THR A 154 10.24 20.26 15.82
CA THR A 154 8.99 19.79 15.20
C THR A 154 8.39 20.86 14.29
N GLU A 155 8.34 22.11 14.74
CA GLU A 155 7.85 23.23 13.95
C GLU A 155 8.72 23.47 12.72
N ARG A 156 10.05 23.32 12.84
CA ARG A 156 10.95 23.40 11.66
C ARG A 156 10.77 22.22 10.71
N ALA A 157 10.53 21.01 11.21
CA ALA A 157 10.26 19.83 10.39
C ALA A 157 8.95 20.00 9.60
N VAL A 158 7.89 20.50 10.23
CA VAL A 158 6.62 20.84 9.55
C VAL A 158 6.85 21.88 8.45
N LYS A 159 7.59 22.96 8.72
CA LYS A 159 7.93 23.96 7.71
C LYS A 159 8.69 23.39 6.51
N GLN A 160 9.52 22.37 6.71
CA GLN A 160 10.17 21.68 5.60
C GLN A 160 9.16 20.93 4.72
N VAL A 161 8.17 20.26 5.31
CA VAL A 161 7.09 19.58 4.57
C VAL A 161 6.27 20.59 3.77
N GLU A 162 5.87 21.70 4.39
CA GLU A 162 5.12 22.77 3.75
C GLU A 162 5.90 23.39 2.57
N GLU A 163 7.18 23.68 2.77
CA GLU A 163 8.05 24.23 1.73
C GLU A 163 8.26 23.22 0.59
N ALA A 164 8.48 21.94 0.91
CA ALA A 164 8.60 20.89 -0.10
C ALA A 164 7.32 20.77 -0.93
N HIS A 165 6.15 20.81 -0.29
CA HIS A 165 4.87 20.83 -0.99
C HIS A 165 4.75 22.05 -1.91
N ARG A 166 5.08 23.25 -1.41
CA ARG A 166 5.07 24.50 -2.21
C ARG A 166 5.99 24.41 -3.43
N LEU A 167 7.14 23.74 -3.30
CA LEU A 167 8.10 23.51 -4.38
C LEU A 167 7.70 22.37 -5.33
N GLY A 168 6.58 21.69 -5.07
CA GLY A 168 6.03 20.64 -5.92
C GLY A 168 6.57 19.25 -5.63
N ALA A 169 7.01 18.97 -4.40
CA ALA A 169 7.27 17.60 -3.96
C ALA A 169 5.99 16.76 -4.02
N ALA A 170 6.11 15.56 -4.57
CA ALA A 170 5.01 14.60 -4.67
C ALA A 170 4.89 13.69 -3.43
N GLY A 171 5.81 13.83 -2.46
CA GLY A 171 5.81 13.08 -1.22
C GLY A 171 7.08 13.26 -0.39
N LEU A 172 7.10 12.62 0.77
CA LEU A 172 8.24 12.54 1.67
C LEU A 172 8.81 11.14 1.61
N LYS A 173 10.14 11.04 1.51
CA LYS A 173 10.85 9.77 1.64
C LYS A 173 11.84 9.85 2.78
N GLU A 174 11.75 8.89 3.71
CA GLU A 174 12.73 8.69 4.76
C GLU A 174 13.73 7.58 4.37
N TYR A 175 15.02 7.78 4.67
CA TYR A 175 16.02 6.73 4.52
C TYR A 175 15.97 5.80 5.74
N LYS A 176 16.61 4.62 5.63
CA LYS A 176 16.87 3.74 6.77
C LYS A 176 17.91 4.32 7.75
N ARG A 177 17.91 5.64 7.95
CA ARG A 177 18.74 6.36 8.91
C ARG A 177 17.96 6.68 10.17
N LEU A 178 16.67 6.99 10.05
CA LEU A 178 15.77 7.03 11.20
C LEU A 178 15.62 5.62 11.76
N GLY A 179 15.81 5.45 13.07
CA GLY A 179 15.78 4.16 13.75
C GLY A 179 17.01 3.26 13.61
N LEU A 180 17.97 3.55 12.72
CA LEU A 180 19.20 2.73 12.57
C LEU A 180 20.51 3.51 12.76
N TYR A 181 20.55 4.81 12.46
CA TYR A 181 21.81 5.58 12.44
C TYR A 181 21.70 6.96 13.10
N LEU A 182 20.58 7.66 12.92
CA LEU A 182 20.39 8.98 13.51
C LEU A 182 20.29 8.86 15.03
N ARG A 183 21.03 9.74 15.72
CA ARG A 183 21.09 9.80 17.17
C ARG A 183 20.74 11.18 17.67
N ASP A 184 20.14 11.24 18.85
CA ASP A 184 19.90 12.48 19.58
C ASP A 184 21.17 13.01 20.26
N GLY A 185 21.06 14.12 20.99
CA GLY A 185 22.16 14.73 21.72
C GLY A 185 22.68 13.88 22.89
N ALA A 186 21.91 12.90 23.36
CA ALA A 186 22.35 11.91 24.35
C ALA A 186 23.10 10.72 23.71
N GLY A 187 23.14 10.66 22.38
CA GLY A 187 23.74 9.55 21.63
C GLY A 187 22.81 8.35 21.48
N GLU A 188 21.54 8.44 21.87
CA GLU A 188 20.55 7.38 21.71
C GLU A 188 19.95 7.41 20.30
N LEU A 189 19.54 6.25 19.78
CA LEU A 189 18.90 6.20 18.46
C LEU A 189 17.57 6.95 18.50
N ILE A 190 17.37 7.85 17.52
CA ILE A 190 16.06 8.50 17.32
C ILE A 190 15.07 7.43 16.90
N LYS A 191 13.99 7.29 17.68
CA LYS A 191 12.95 6.30 17.44
C LYS A 191 12.07 6.70 16.27
N ILE A 192 11.55 5.71 15.56
CA ILE A 192 10.66 5.93 14.40
C ILE A 192 9.27 6.43 14.80
N ASP A 193 8.89 6.24 16.06
CA ASP A 193 7.62 6.61 16.68
C ASP A 193 7.82 7.67 17.79
N ASP A 194 8.92 8.42 17.71
CA ASP A 194 9.20 9.49 18.67
C ASP A 194 8.09 10.57 18.63
N PRO A 195 7.57 11.03 19.78
CA PRO A 195 6.50 12.03 19.83
C PRO A 195 6.79 13.37 19.14
N LYS A 196 8.07 13.68 18.83
CA LYS A 196 8.42 14.87 18.05
C LYS A 196 8.06 14.77 16.57
N LEU A 197 7.90 13.55 16.02
CA LEU A 197 7.59 13.27 14.61
C LEU A 197 6.09 13.36 14.32
#